data_AF-A0A3B9GLR9-F1
#
_entry.id   AF-A0A3B9GLR9-F1
#
_cell.length_a   1.000
_cell.length_b   1.000
_cell.length_c   1.000
_cell.angle_alpha   90.00
_cell.angle_beta   90.00
_cell.angle_gamma   90.00
#
_symmetry.space_group_name_H-M   'P 1'
#
loop_
_entity.id
_entity.type
_entity.pdbx_description
1 polymer ?
#
loop_
_entity_poly.entity_id
_entity_poly.type
_entity_poly.pdbx_seq_one_letter_code
_entity_poly.pdbx_strand_id
1 'polypeptide(L)'
;MSIFSNSSTASQVQKALDTQASQLAKTLEQAEASQLALERAISSGGDGGKELEALTAIRSKARALEAIVDTLRGDLADAILREEQAAKAAALAAWKARSRKSADSIRKQLTDAANAIETARKLLDLANEAADAIRDSAPDGVDARTQAPHDVARVLVAMLRPDAEMVGFSPASARDEIGAYVDGLLRQIGE
;
A
#
# COMPACT_ATOMS: atom_id res chain seq x y z
N MET A 1 -34.49 -15.07 -16.08
CA MET A 1 -34.38 -14.92 -14.62
C MET A 1 -33.06 -15.53 -14.21
N SER A 2 -32.24 -14.82 -13.44
CA SER A 2 -30.98 -15.34 -12.92
C SER A 2 -31.23 -16.55 -12.02
N ILE A 3 -30.40 -17.60 -12.14
CA ILE A 3 -30.50 -18.81 -11.32
C ILE A 3 -29.77 -18.62 -10.00
N PHE A 4 -28.71 -17.81 -10.01
CA PHE A 4 -27.91 -17.51 -8.83
C PHE A 4 -28.32 -16.20 -8.16
N SER A 5 -28.10 -16.15 -6.85
CA SER A 5 -28.32 -14.93 -6.07
C SER A 5 -27.14 -13.98 -6.21
N ASN A 6 -27.36 -12.68 -5.93
CA ASN A 6 -26.32 -11.65 -5.95
C ASN A 6 -25.16 -11.89 -4.97
N SER A 7 -25.19 -12.93 -4.13
CA SER A 7 -24.08 -13.30 -3.25
C SER A 7 -23.18 -14.39 -3.82
N SER A 8 -23.56 -15.01 -4.94
CA SER A 8 -22.79 -16.09 -5.55
C SER A 8 -21.54 -15.55 -6.25
N THR A 9 -20.42 -16.24 -6.03
CA THR A 9 -19.11 -15.88 -6.60
C THR A 9 -19.00 -16.38 -8.04
N ALA A 10 -18.14 -15.75 -8.84
CA ALA A 10 -17.88 -16.16 -10.22
C ALA A 10 -17.44 -17.63 -10.29
N SER A 11 -16.64 -18.09 -9.33
CA SER A 11 -16.22 -19.49 -9.24
C SER A 11 -17.38 -20.47 -8.99
N GLN A 12 -18.37 -20.09 -8.17
CA GLN A 12 -19.54 -20.91 -7.92
C GLN A 12 -20.41 -21.03 -9.18
N VAL A 13 -20.63 -19.92 -9.87
CA VAL A 13 -21.41 -19.90 -11.11
C VAL A 13 -20.69 -20.67 -12.22
N GLN A 14 -19.36 -20.52 -12.34
CA GLN A 14 -18.55 -21.28 -13.30
C GLN A 14 -18.67 -22.79 -13.09
N LYS A 15 -18.57 -23.28 -11.85
CA LYS A 15 -18.72 -24.72 -11.56
C LYS A 15 -20.10 -25.25 -11.95
N ALA A 16 -21.14 -24.46 -11.71
CA ALA A 16 -22.50 -24.81 -12.12
C ALA A 16 -22.62 -24.83 -13.65
N LEU A 17 -22.07 -23.83 -14.34
CA LEU A 17 -22.02 -23.76 -15.80
C LEU A 17 -21.32 -25.00 -16.38
N ASP A 18 -20.13 -25.35 -15.86
CA ASP A 18 -19.37 -26.51 -16.32
C ASP A 18 -20.15 -27.82 -16.13
N THR A 19 -20.83 -27.95 -14.99
CA THR A 19 -21.66 -29.13 -14.69
C THR A 19 -22.82 -29.25 -15.67
N GLN A 20 -23.55 -28.16 -15.90
CA GLN A 20 -24.72 -28.16 -16.78
C GLN A 20 -24.30 -28.29 -18.25
N ALA A 21 -23.20 -27.67 -18.68
CA ALA A 21 -22.64 -27.83 -20.01
C ALA A 21 -22.18 -29.27 -20.26
N SER A 22 -21.58 -29.94 -19.28
CA SER A 22 -21.22 -31.35 -19.38
C SER A 22 -22.45 -32.25 -19.50
N GLN A 23 -23.51 -31.98 -18.73
CA GLN A 23 -24.78 -32.70 -18.83
C GLN A 23 -25.46 -32.48 -20.18
N LEU A 24 -25.42 -31.26 -20.71
CA LEU A 24 -25.92 -30.93 -22.04
C LEU A 24 -25.19 -31.73 -23.11
N ALA A 25 -23.85 -31.74 -23.10
CA ALA A 25 -23.04 -32.49 -24.06
C ALA A 25 -23.40 -33.98 -24.07
N LYS A 26 -23.52 -34.60 -22.89
CA LYS A 26 -23.95 -36.01 -22.76
C LYS A 26 -25.37 -36.24 -23.29
N THR A 27 -26.28 -35.28 -23.07
CA THR A 27 -27.67 -35.39 -23.52
C THR A 27 -27.77 -35.24 -25.04
N LEU A 28 -26.94 -34.40 -25.65
CA LEU A 28 -26.83 -34.27 -27.11
C LEU A 28 -26.28 -35.56 -27.73
N GLU A 29 -25.24 -36.16 -27.15
CA GLU A 29 -24.71 -37.46 -27.58
C GLU A 29 -25.77 -38.56 -27.51
N GLN A 30 -26.59 -38.59 -26.43
CA GLN A 30 -27.73 -39.49 -26.31
C GLN A 30 -28.82 -39.24 -27.36
N ALA A 31 -29.03 -37.97 -27.74
CA ALA A 31 -30.00 -37.60 -28.77
C ALA A 31 -29.54 -38.08 -30.15
N GLU A 32 -28.26 -37.93 -30.47
CA GLU A 32 -27.65 -38.44 -31.71
C GLU A 32 -27.74 -39.97 -31.79
N ALA A 33 -27.40 -40.66 -30.70
CA ALA A 33 -27.53 -42.12 -30.63
C ALA A 33 -28.98 -42.60 -30.80
N SER A 34 -29.94 -41.89 -30.19
CA SER A 34 -31.37 -42.21 -30.31
C SER A 34 -31.91 -41.90 -31.71
N GLN A 35 -31.40 -40.85 -32.35
CA GLN A 35 -31.73 -40.55 -33.74
C GLN A 35 -31.22 -41.64 -34.69
N LEU A 36 -29.99 -42.10 -34.52
CA LEU A 36 -29.45 -43.24 -35.27
C LEU A 36 -30.26 -44.52 -35.04
N ALA A 37 -30.72 -44.77 -33.82
CA ALA A 37 -31.58 -45.91 -33.51
C ALA A 37 -32.94 -45.82 -34.24
N LEU A 38 -33.56 -44.64 -34.25
CA LEU A 38 -34.79 -44.38 -34.99
C LEU A 38 -34.60 -44.59 -36.50
N GLU A 39 -33.53 -44.04 -37.08
CA GLU A 39 -33.20 -44.20 -38.49
C GLU A 39 -33.01 -45.68 -38.87
N ARG A 40 -32.37 -46.48 -37.99
CA ARG A 40 -32.24 -47.93 -38.17
C ARG A 40 -33.58 -48.66 -38.07
N ALA A 41 -34.41 -48.32 -37.08
CA ALA A 41 -35.73 -48.93 -36.90
C ALA A 41 -36.61 -48.72 -38.14
N ILE A 42 -36.67 -47.48 -38.65
CA ILE A 42 -37.38 -47.13 -39.88
C ILE A 42 -36.80 -47.88 -41.08
N SER A 43 -35.47 -47.92 -41.22
CA SER A 43 -34.80 -48.60 -42.34
C SER A 43 -35.03 -50.12 -42.33
N SER A 44 -35.24 -50.71 -41.15
CA SER A 44 -35.60 -52.13 -40.99
C SER A 44 -37.09 -52.44 -41.19
N GLY A 45 -37.91 -51.43 -41.50
CA GLY A 45 -39.36 -51.58 -41.70
C GLY A 45 -40.19 -51.58 -40.42
N GLY A 46 -39.61 -51.19 -39.27
CA GLY A 46 -40.34 -50.98 -38.03
C GLY A 46 -41.06 -49.63 -38.02
N ASP A 47 -42.07 -49.48 -37.14
CA ASP A 47 -42.84 -48.22 -37.03
C ASP A 47 -42.05 -47.06 -36.38
N GLY A 48 -40.96 -47.38 -35.67
CA GLY A 48 -40.07 -46.42 -35.01
C GLY A 48 -40.72 -45.59 -33.90
N GLY A 49 -41.95 -45.91 -33.46
CA GLY A 49 -42.74 -45.09 -32.55
C GLY A 49 -42.09 -44.93 -31.17
N LYS A 50 -41.51 -46.01 -30.64
CA LYS A 50 -40.81 -45.98 -29.34
C LYS A 50 -39.52 -45.17 -29.40
N GLU A 51 -38.76 -45.33 -30.48
CA GLU A 51 -37.51 -44.62 -30.72
C GLU A 51 -37.77 -43.12 -30.94
N LEU A 52 -38.88 -42.78 -31.61
CA LEU A 52 -39.31 -41.39 -31.81
C LEU A 52 -39.74 -40.73 -30.48
N GLU A 53 -40.49 -41.45 -29.64
CA GLU A 53 -40.89 -40.95 -28.33
C GLU A 53 -39.66 -40.72 -27.43
N ALA A 54 -38.72 -41.67 -27.40
CA ALA A 54 -37.46 -41.54 -26.67
C ALA A 54 -36.61 -40.36 -27.18
N LEU A 55 -36.47 -40.21 -28.50
CA LEU A 55 -35.74 -39.09 -29.11
C LEU A 55 -36.40 -37.75 -28.75
N THR A 56 -37.73 -37.69 -28.76
CA THR A 56 -38.47 -36.47 -28.42
C THR A 56 -38.26 -36.09 -26.96
N ALA A 57 -38.30 -37.06 -26.04
CA ALA A 57 -38.02 -36.84 -24.62
C ALA A 57 -36.58 -36.33 -24.40
N ILE A 58 -35.58 -36.94 -25.04
CA ILE A 58 -34.18 -36.52 -24.90
C ILE A 58 -33.96 -35.12 -25.48
N ARG A 59 -34.53 -34.81 -26.65
CA ARG A 59 -34.44 -33.46 -27.25
C ARG A 59 -35.12 -32.40 -26.38
N SER A 60 -36.23 -32.73 -25.73
CA SER A 60 -36.88 -31.81 -24.79
C SER A 60 -35.97 -31.49 -23.59
N LYS A 61 -35.27 -32.50 -23.07
CA LYS A 61 -34.30 -32.36 -21.98
C LYS A 61 -33.07 -31.54 -22.42
N ALA A 62 -32.56 -31.76 -23.63
CA ALA A 62 -31.46 -30.97 -24.19
C ALA A 62 -31.80 -29.48 -24.27
N ARG A 63 -33.00 -29.14 -24.78
CA ARG A 63 -33.47 -27.74 -24.84
C ARG A 63 -33.59 -27.09 -23.47
N ALA A 64 -34.05 -27.84 -22.46
CA ALA A 64 -34.12 -27.33 -21.09
C ALA A 64 -32.72 -27.05 -20.52
N LEU A 65 -31.75 -27.94 -20.79
CA LEU A 65 -30.36 -27.76 -20.38
C LEU A 65 -29.68 -26.60 -21.11
N GLU A 66 -29.95 -26.40 -22.40
CA GLU A 66 -29.46 -25.23 -23.17
C GLU A 66 -29.93 -23.92 -22.54
N ALA A 67 -31.22 -23.80 -22.21
CA ALA A 67 -31.75 -22.61 -21.56
C ALA A 67 -31.10 -22.32 -20.19
N ILE A 68 -30.78 -23.37 -19.44
CA ILE A 68 -30.04 -23.26 -18.17
C ILE A 68 -28.62 -22.78 -18.42
N VAL A 69 -27.89 -23.40 -19.36
CA VAL A 69 -26.52 -23.02 -19.72
C VAL A 69 -26.45 -21.56 -20.17
N ASP A 70 -27.38 -21.11 -21.00
CA ASP A 70 -27.41 -19.72 -21.46
C ASP A 70 -27.69 -18.73 -20.32
N THR A 71 -28.57 -19.10 -19.38
CA THR A 71 -28.80 -18.31 -18.17
C THR A 71 -27.53 -18.23 -17.31
N LEU A 72 -26.83 -19.35 -17.13
CA LEU A 72 -25.60 -19.41 -16.34
C LEU A 72 -24.45 -18.63 -16.96
N ARG A 73 -24.39 -18.52 -18.30
CA ARG A 73 -23.44 -17.65 -19.00
C ARG A 73 -23.66 -16.17 -18.65
N GLY A 74 -24.92 -15.74 -18.61
CA GLY A 74 -25.29 -14.39 -18.15
C GLY A 74 -24.91 -14.17 -16.68
N ASP A 75 -25.31 -15.09 -15.81
CA ASP A 75 -25.02 -15.02 -14.38
C ASP A 75 -23.50 -14.97 -14.10
N LEU A 76 -22.69 -15.68 -14.90
CA LEU A 76 -21.24 -15.68 -14.77
C LEU A 76 -20.64 -14.31 -15.15
N ALA A 77 -21.09 -13.72 -16.25
CA ALA A 77 -20.63 -12.40 -16.69
C ALA A 77 -20.93 -11.33 -15.61
N ASP A 78 -22.14 -11.38 -15.04
CA ASP A 78 -22.56 -10.49 -13.96
C ASP A 78 -21.75 -10.70 -12.68
N ALA A 79 -21.45 -11.96 -12.33
CA ALA A 79 -20.62 -12.28 -11.17
C ALA A 79 -19.18 -11.77 -11.32
N ILE A 80 -18.57 -11.95 -12.51
CA ILE A 80 -17.23 -11.45 -12.81
C ILE A 80 -17.18 -9.93 -12.70
N LEU A 81 -18.16 -9.23 -13.29
CA LEU A 81 -18.21 -7.76 -13.26
C LEU A 81 -18.33 -7.24 -11.82
N ARG A 82 -19.16 -7.87 -10.98
CA ARG A 82 -19.32 -7.51 -9.57
C ARG A 82 -18.03 -7.70 -8.79
N GLU A 83 -17.35 -8.83 -8.97
CA GLU A 83 -16.07 -9.11 -8.30
C GLU A 83 -14.96 -8.13 -8.75
N GLU A 84 -14.90 -7.81 -10.04
CA GLU A 84 -13.94 -6.83 -10.58
C GLU A 84 -14.18 -5.44 -9.98
N GLN A 85 -15.44 -4.99 -9.90
CA GLN A 85 -15.80 -3.72 -9.29
C GLN A 85 -15.43 -3.68 -7.79
N ALA A 86 -15.71 -4.76 -7.07
CA ALA A 86 -15.34 -4.89 -5.66
C ALA A 86 -13.82 -4.84 -5.45
N ALA A 87 -13.05 -5.54 -6.30
CA ALA A 87 -11.59 -5.53 -6.27
C ALA A 87 -11.02 -4.13 -6.58
N LYS A 88 -11.56 -3.43 -7.58
CA LYS A 88 -11.18 -2.04 -7.90
C LYS A 88 -11.47 -1.09 -6.74
N ALA A 89 -12.65 -1.20 -6.12
CA ALA A 89 -13.01 -0.38 -4.97
C ALA A 89 -12.08 -0.63 -3.77
N ALA A 90 -11.76 -1.89 -3.48
CA ALA A 90 -10.82 -2.27 -2.43
C ALA A 90 -9.40 -1.75 -2.71
N ALA A 91 -8.91 -1.87 -3.94
CA ALA A 91 -7.61 -1.35 -4.35
C ALA A 91 -7.54 0.19 -4.20
N LEU A 92 -8.58 0.90 -4.63
CA LEU A 92 -8.68 2.36 -4.48
C LEU A 92 -8.69 2.77 -3.01
N ALA A 93 -9.46 2.07 -2.16
CA ALA A 93 -9.50 2.32 -0.73
C ALA A 93 -8.13 2.10 -0.08
N ALA A 94 -7.44 1.00 -0.43
CA ALA A 94 -6.10 0.70 0.05
C ALA A 94 -5.06 1.74 -0.39
N TRP A 95 -5.14 2.22 -1.64
CA TRP A 95 -4.28 3.30 -2.14
C TRP A 95 -4.53 4.61 -1.39
N LYS A 96 -5.80 5.01 -1.22
CA LYS A 96 -6.16 6.21 -0.43
C LYS A 96 -5.66 6.12 1.00
N ALA A 97 -5.77 4.96 1.64
CA ALA A 97 -5.27 4.74 2.99
C ALA A 97 -3.74 4.87 3.08
N ARG A 98 -2.99 4.32 2.12
CA ARG A 98 -1.53 4.50 2.05
C ARG A 98 -1.13 5.94 1.80
N SER A 99 -1.79 6.62 0.87
CA SER A 99 -1.54 8.02 0.56
C SER A 99 -1.76 8.91 1.79
N ARG A 100 -2.84 8.68 2.56
CA ARG A 100 -3.08 9.39 3.83
C ARG A 100 -1.97 9.17 4.86
N LYS A 101 -1.57 7.91 5.08
CA LYS A 101 -0.45 7.58 5.98
C LYS A 101 0.85 8.26 5.58
N SER A 102 1.15 8.29 4.28
CA SER A 102 2.33 8.99 3.76
C SER A 102 2.24 10.50 3.97
N ALA A 103 1.09 11.12 3.70
CA ALA A 103 0.89 12.55 3.94
C ALA A 103 1.00 12.91 5.43
N ASP A 104 0.46 12.08 6.33
CA ASP A 104 0.58 12.29 7.77
C ASP A 104 2.04 12.15 8.25
N SER A 105 2.80 11.21 7.70
CA SER A 105 4.24 11.07 7.96
C SER A 105 5.02 12.31 7.51
N ILE A 106 4.71 12.85 6.33
CA ILE A 106 5.35 14.07 5.81
C ILE A 106 5.01 15.27 6.68
N ARG A 107 3.75 15.43 7.11
CA ARG A 107 3.37 16.51 8.04
C ARG A 107 4.09 16.40 9.38
N LYS A 108 4.24 15.19 9.91
CA LYS A 108 5.00 14.96 11.14
C LYS A 108 6.46 15.38 10.97
N GLN A 109 7.13 14.93 9.90
CA GLN A 109 8.50 15.32 9.60
C GLN A 109 8.68 16.83 9.43
N LEU A 110 7.75 17.50 8.77
CA LEU A 110 7.76 18.96 8.65
C LEU A 110 7.59 19.67 9.99
N THR A 111 6.73 19.13 10.87
CA THR A 111 6.51 19.68 12.22
C THR A 111 7.76 19.51 13.08
N ASP A 112 8.38 18.33 13.03
CA ASP A 112 9.62 18.04 13.75
C ASP A 112 10.77 18.94 13.25
N ALA A 113 10.88 19.14 11.92
CA ALA A 113 11.85 20.06 11.33
C ALA A 113 11.61 21.52 11.73
N ALA A 114 10.36 21.98 11.76
CA ALA A 114 10.01 23.33 12.20
C ALA A 114 10.39 23.55 13.68
N ASN A 115 10.13 22.58 14.54
CA ASN A 115 10.53 22.63 15.95
C ASN A 115 12.05 22.67 16.11
N ALA A 116 12.79 21.88 15.32
CA ALA A 116 14.25 21.89 15.36
C ALA A 116 14.84 23.26 14.95
N ILE A 117 14.27 23.91 13.93
CA ILE A 117 14.67 25.26 13.50
C ILE A 117 14.39 26.29 14.60
N GLU A 118 13.23 26.21 15.26
CA GLU A 118 12.88 27.12 16.35
C GLU A 118 13.85 26.98 17.54
N THR A 119 14.24 25.76 17.90
CA THR A 119 15.26 25.53 18.93
C THR A 119 16.62 26.10 18.49
N ALA A 120 17.04 25.89 17.25
CA ALA A 120 18.27 26.44 16.73
C ALA A 120 18.27 27.98 16.75
N ARG A 121 17.14 28.61 16.45
CA ARG A 121 16.97 30.06 16.54
C ARG A 121 17.13 30.57 17.96
N LYS A 122 16.48 29.92 18.94
CA LYS A 122 16.62 30.28 20.36
C LYS A 122 18.07 30.16 20.85
N LEU A 123 18.76 29.10 20.42
CA LEU A 123 20.18 28.92 20.74
C LEU A 123 21.05 30.02 20.11
N LEU A 124 20.73 30.44 18.89
CA LEU A 124 21.42 31.55 18.22
C LEU A 124 21.17 32.89 18.93
N ASP A 125 19.92 33.15 19.33
CA ASP A 125 19.57 34.35 20.09
C ASP A 125 20.33 34.39 21.42
N LEU A 126 20.39 33.28 22.15
CA LEU A 126 21.19 33.14 23.38
C LEU A 126 22.69 33.34 23.12
N ALA A 127 23.22 32.82 22.01
CA ALA A 127 24.62 33.03 21.65
C ALA A 127 24.93 34.50 21.35
N ASN A 128 24.01 35.22 20.69
CA ASN A 128 24.13 36.65 20.43
C ASN A 128 24.05 37.47 21.73
N GLU A 129 23.10 37.16 22.62
CA GLU A 129 22.99 37.80 23.93
C GLU A 129 24.26 37.59 24.76
N ALA A 130 24.83 36.38 24.74
CA ALA A 130 26.09 36.09 25.40
C ALA A 130 27.25 36.88 24.80
N ALA A 131 27.32 37.00 23.46
CA ALA A 131 28.35 37.78 22.78
C ALA A 131 28.23 39.28 23.07
N ASP A 132 27.01 39.83 23.09
CA ASP A 132 26.76 41.22 23.45
C ASP A 132 27.13 41.49 24.92
N ALA A 133 26.77 40.60 25.84
CA ALA A 133 27.15 40.73 27.25
C ALA A 133 28.68 40.73 27.44
N ILE A 134 29.42 39.93 26.67
CA ILE A 134 30.89 39.93 26.70
C ILE A 134 31.45 41.25 26.16
N ARG A 135 30.90 41.77 25.06
CA ARG A 135 31.30 43.06 24.49
C ARG A 135 31.07 44.20 25.49
N ASP A 136 29.91 44.21 26.13
CA ASP A 136 29.52 45.30 27.05
C ASP A 136 30.22 45.19 28.42
N SER A 137 30.75 44.01 28.77
CA SER A 137 31.55 43.79 29.99
C SER A 137 33.06 44.04 29.80
N ALA A 138 33.51 44.36 28.58
CA ALA A 138 34.91 44.68 28.30
C ALA A 138 35.23 46.12 28.76
N PRO A 139 36.20 46.34 29.68
CA PRO A 139 36.57 47.69 30.12
C PRO A 139 37.23 48.49 28.99
N ASP A 140 36.97 49.80 28.92
CA ASP A 140 37.54 50.71 27.92
C ASP A 140 39.06 50.57 27.84
N GLY A 141 39.55 50.09 26.69
CA GLY A 141 40.98 49.99 26.36
C GLY A 141 41.56 48.58 26.21
N VAL A 142 40.76 47.51 26.34
CA VAL A 142 41.24 46.12 26.17
C VAL A 142 40.82 45.53 24.82
N ASP A 143 41.78 45.08 24.01
CA ASP A 143 41.52 44.41 22.73
C ASP A 143 40.98 42.99 23.00
N ALA A 144 39.65 42.86 22.89
CA ALA A 144 38.88 41.63 23.13
C ALA A 144 39.45 40.40 22.39
N ARG A 145 40.22 40.59 21.31
CA ARG A 145 40.84 39.50 20.54
C ARG A 145 41.87 38.68 21.32
N THR A 146 42.40 39.20 22.43
CA THR A 146 43.51 38.55 23.17
C THR A 146 43.09 37.79 24.42
N GLN A 147 41.88 38.02 24.96
CA GLN A 147 41.34 37.28 26.12
C GLN A 147 40.00 36.58 25.84
N ALA A 148 39.28 36.94 24.77
CA ALA A 148 37.94 36.40 24.50
C ALA A 148 37.82 34.88 24.28
N PRO A 149 38.79 34.13 23.71
CA PRO A 149 38.52 32.73 23.35
C PRO A 149 38.21 31.82 24.56
N HIS A 150 38.89 32.05 25.69
CA HIS A 150 38.75 31.19 26.88
C HIS A 150 37.50 31.52 27.71
N ASP A 151 37.13 32.80 27.82
CA ASP A 151 35.94 33.22 28.56
C ASP A 151 34.66 33.03 27.75
N VAL A 152 34.71 33.22 26.42
CA VAL A 152 33.62 32.84 25.49
C VAL A 152 33.37 31.33 25.56
N ALA A 153 34.43 30.50 25.55
CA ALA A 153 34.30 29.05 25.67
C ALA A 153 33.74 28.63 27.05
N ARG A 154 34.11 29.31 28.15
CA ARG A 154 33.54 29.01 29.49
C ARG A 154 32.07 29.40 29.60
N VAL A 155 31.66 30.54 29.04
CA VAL A 155 30.26 30.99 29.06
C VAL A 155 29.40 30.09 28.18
N LEU A 156 29.87 29.73 26.97
CA LEU A 156 29.18 28.76 26.11
C LEU A 156 29.06 27.37 26.77
N VAL A 157 30.12 26.87 27.41
CA VAL A 157 30.08 25.58 28.15
C VAL A 157 29.17 25.65 29.38
N ALA A 158 29.08 26.79 30.06
CA ALA A 158 28.18 26.97 31.20
C ALA A 158 26.71 27.10 30.77
N MET A 159 26.43 27.67 29.60
CA MET A 159 25.09 27.82 29.04
C MET A 159 24.55 26.55 28.38
N LEU A 160 25.42 25.67 27.86
CA LEU A 160 25.06 24.34 27.34
C LEU A 160 24.76 23.30 28.44
N ARG A 161 25.02 23.63 29.71
CA ARG A 161 24.95 22.69 30.85
C ARG A 161 23.54 22.26 31.29
N PRO A 162 22.44 23.01 31.11
CA PRO A 162 21.13 22.54 31.54
C PRO A 162 20.49 21.50 30.60
N ASP A 163 20.80 21.55 29.29
CA ASP A 163 20.09 20.76 28.26
C ASP A 163 20.96 19.74 27.51
N ALA A 164 22.28 19.72 27.69
CA ALA A 164 23.17 18.80 26.95
C ALA A 164 22.98 17.31 27.32
N GLU A 165 22.45 16.98 28.50
CA GLU A 165 22.18 15.58 28.89
C GLU A 165 21.00 14.96 28.12
N MET A 166 20.14 15.77 27.49
CA MET A 166 18.99 15.29 26.72
C MET A 166 19.32 14.87 25.27
N VAL A 167 20.50 15.22 24.75
CA VAL A 167 20.83 15.02 23.32
C VAL A 167 22.19 14.32 23.15
N GLY A 168 22.51 13.31 23.96
CA GLY A 168 23.67 12.42 23.73
C GLY A 168 25.03 13.13 23.52
N PHE A 169 25.12 14.41 23.88
CA PHE A 169 26.25 15.27 23.60
C PHE A 169 27.12 15.23 24.85
N SER A 170 28.27 14.57 24.75
CA SER A 170 29.25 14.50 25.83
C SER A 170 30.08 15.78 25.85
N PRO A 171 29.98 16.63 26.89
CA PRO A 171 30.80 17.83 27.00
C PRO A 171 32.29 17.52 27.10
N ALA A 172 32.64 16.32 27.58
CA ALA A 172 34.03 15.84 27.59
C ALA A 172 34.53 15.61 26.16
N SER A 173 33.73 14.95 25.31
CA SER A 173 34.09 14.68 23.91
C SER A 173 34.19 15.96 23.09
N ALA A 174 33.30 16.93 23.30
CA ALA A 174 33.38 18.23 22.64
C ALA A 174 34.60 19.04 23.08
N ARG A 175 34.97 18.99 24.38
CA ARG A 175 36.19 19.63 24.87
C ARG A 175 37.44 18.99 24.24
N ASP A 176 37.46 17.67 24.11
CA ASP A 176 38.59 16.95 23.51
C ASP A 176 38.70 17.23 22.00
N GLU A 177 37.58 17.30 21.27
CA GLU A 177 37.55 17.65 19.85
C GLU A 177 37.96 19.11 19.58
N ILE A 178 37.49 20.05 20.41
CA ILE A 178 37.88 21.46 20.33
C ILE A 178 39.37 21.62 20.69
N GLY A 179 39.86 20.89 21.70
CA GLY A 179 41.28 20.87 22.06
C GLY A 179 42.15 20.37 20.91
N ALA A 180 41.76 19.25 20.28
CA ALA A 180 42.47 18.69 19.13
C ALA A 180 42.46 19.63 17.91
N TYR A 181 41.36 20.34 17.67
CA TYR A 181 41.24 21.31 16.58
C TYR A 181 42.11 22.55 16.82
N VAL A 182 42.12 23.07 18.05
CA VAL A 182 42.95 24.21 18.44
C VAL A 182 44.44 23.85 18.40
N ASP A 183 44.83 22.67 18.87
CA ASP A 183 46.21 22.18 18.77
C ASP A 183 46.65 22.01 17.31
N GLY A 184 45.74 21.56 16.43
CA GLY A 184 45.99 21.48 14.99
C GLY A 184 46.21 22.85 14.33
N LEU A 185 45.41 23.84 14.70
CA LEU A 185 45.55 25.23 14.22
C LEU A 185 46.83 25.89 14.74
N LEU A 186 47.17 25.71 16.01
CA LEU A 186 48.40 26.23 16.59
C LEU A 186 49.65 25.62 15.94
N ARG A 187 49.59 24.34 15.55
CA ARG A 187 50.66 23.67 14.82
C ARG A 187 50.81 24.19 13.39
N GLN A 188 49.71 24.55 12.72
CA GLN A 188 49.73 25.17 11.38
C GLN A 188 50.21 26.64 11.37
N ILE A 189 50.13 27.33 12.51
CA ILE A 189 50.58 28.72 12.65
C ILE A 189 52.05 28.80 13.09
N GLY A 190 52.60 27.71 13.64
CA GLY A 190 53.99 27.60 14.10
C GLY A 190 55.00 27.09 13.06
N GLU A 191 54.56 26.75 11.85
CA GLU A 191 55.38 26.47 10.65
C GLU A 191 55.29 27.63 9.65
#